data_AF-A0A8C6BX59-F1
#
_entry.id   AF-A0A8C6BX59-F1
#
_cell.length_a   1.000
_cell.length_b   1.000
_cell.length_c   1.000
_cell.angle_alpha   90.00
_cell.angle_beta   90.00
_cell.angle_gamma   90.00
#
_symmetry.space_group_name_H-M   'P 1'
#
loop_
_entity.id
_entity.type
_entity.pdbx_description
1 polymer ?
#
loop_
_entity_poly.entity_id
_entity_poly.type
_entity_poly.pdbx_seq_one_letter_code
_entity_poly.pdbx_strand_id
1 'polypeptide(L)'
;YSNPFHNFILWTSFNNGFSPSVKHVRCQKCLEFGHWTYECTGKRKYLHRPSRRAELKKALKEKENRLLLQESIGETTVERKTKKKRRKRGNFYRKLE
;
A
#
# COMPACT_ATOMS: atom_id res chain seq x y z
N TYR A 1 2.41 25.25 33.59
CA TYR A 1 3.23 25.74 32.46
C TYR A 1 4.19 24.65 32.03
N SER A 2 3.71 23.72 31.21
CA SER A 2 4.55 22.66 30.63
C SER A 2 3.96 22.38 29.24
N ASN A 3 4.56 23.00 28.23
CA ASN A 3 4.16 22.86 26.83
C ASN A 3 4.45 21.41 26.37
N PRO A 4 3.43 20.62 25.99
CA PRO A 4 3.63 19.22 25.58
C PRO A 4 4.22 19.06 24.16
N PHE A 5 4.65 20.16 23.52
CA PHE A 5 5.19 20.17 22.16
C PHE A 5 6.69 19.82 22.04
N HIS A 6 7.35 19.42 23.13
CA HIS A 6 8.79 19.16 23.12
C HIS A 6 9.18 17.69 22.90
N ASN A 7 8.21 16.76 22.86
CA ASN A 7 8.46 15.32 22.65
C ASN A 7 8.23 14.84 21.20
N PHE A 8 8.01 15.73 20.23
CA PHE A 8 7.83 15.33 18.82
C PHE A 8 9.16 15.25 18.04
N ILE A 9 10.21 15.93 18.50
CA ILE A 9 11.51 16.00 17.80
C ILE A 9 12.42 14.79 18.12
N LEU A 10 12.13 14.00 19.16
CA LEU A 10 12.99 12.88 19.59
C LEU A 10 12.66 11.50 18.99
N TRP A 11 11.68 11.38 18.07
CA TRP A 11 11.44 10.16 17.26
C TRP A 11 11.70 10.38 15.75
N THR A 12 12.53 11.35 15.40
CA THR A 12 13.09 11.45 14.03
C THR A 12 14.60 11.36 14.08
N SER A 13 15.11 10.24 14.61
CA SER A 13 16.48 9.80 14.33
C SER A 13 16.53 9.31 12.89
N PHE A 14 16.56 10.24 11.93
CA PHE A 14 16.86 9.95 10.54
C PHE A 14 18.16 10.66 10.18
N ASN A 15 19.26 9.91 10.33
CA ASN A 15 20.56 10.23 9.78
C ASN A 15 20.43 10.73 8.34
N ASN A 16 20.68 12.02 8.09
CA ASN A 16 21.17 12.48 6.80
C ASN A 16 22.18 13.59 7.05
N GLY A 17 23.46 13.23 7.07
CA GLY A 17 24.52 14.17 6.77
C GLY A 17 24.33 14.65 5.33
N PHE A 18 23.59 15.74 5.16
CA PHE A 18 23.40 16.38 3.87
C PHE A 18 24.40 17.52 3.76
N SER A 19 25.58 17.24 3.22
CA SER A 19 26.47 18.29 2.73
C SER A 19 25.93 18.78 1.38
N PRO A 20 25.57 20.07 1.22
CA PRO A 20 24.98 20.56 -0.01
C PRO A 20 26.09 20.79 -1.05
N SER A 21 26.50 19.73 -1.75
CA SER A 21 27.15 19.94 -3.06
C SER A 21 26.08 20.41 -4.04
N VAL A 22 26.39 21.38 -4.91
CA VAL A 22 25.43 21.98 -5.87
C VAL A 22 24.82 20.95 -6.82
N LYS A 23 25.48 19.80 -7.00
CA LYS A 23 24.98 18.66 -7.76
C LYS A 23 23.82 17.93 -7.06
N HIS A 24 23.70 18.07 -5.74
CA HIS A 24 22.72 17.37 -4.91
C HIS A 24 21.57 18.26 -4.43
N VAL A 25 21.61 19.57 -4.72
CA VAL A 25 20.46 20.44 -4.43
C VAL A 25 19.30 20.08 -5.35
N ARG A 26 18.16 19.71 -4.76
CA ARG A 26 16.91 19.44 -5.48
C ARG A 26 16.03 20.68 -5.42
N CYS A 27 15.66 21.22 -6.57
CA CYS A 27 14.77 22.37 -6.66
C CYS A 27 13.36 22.00 -6.20
N GLN A 28 12.78 22.77 -5.27
CA GLN A 28 11.42 22.54 -4.78
C GLN A 28 10.32 22.84 -5.81
N LYS A 29 10.61 23.65 -6.84
CA LYS A 29 9.63 24.03 -7.88
C LYS A 29 9.46 22.95 -8.96
N CYS A 30 10.56 22.45 -9.52
CA CYS A 30 10.54 21.49 -10.62
C CYS A 30 10.97 20.05 -10.22
N LEU A 31 11.51 19.86 -9.02
CA LEU A 31 12.03 18.59 -8.48
C LEU A 31 13.29 18.05 -9.19
N GLU A 32 13.94 18.86 -10.03
CA GLU A 32 15.22 18.52 -10.68
C GLU A 32 16.42 18.91 -9.82
N PHE A 33 17.58 18.32 -10.12
CA PHE A 33 18.84 18.61 -9.43
C PHE A 33 19.67 19.65 -10.19
N GLY A 34 20.51 20.39 -9.46
CA GLY A 34 21.55 21.23 -10.06
C GLY A 34 21.26 22.73 -10.09
N HIS A 35 20.17 23.20 -9.48
CA HIS A 35 19.89 24.64 -9.34
C HIS A 35 19.10 24.97 -8.08
N TRP A 36 19.24 26.21 -7.62
CA TRP A 36 18.45 26.76 -6.52
C TRP A 36 17.08 27.23 -6.98
N THR A 37 16.10 27.30 -6.08
CA THR A 37 14.71 27.66 -6.39
C THR A 37 14.55 29.05 -6.99
N TYR A 38 15.51 29.95 -6.76
CA TYR A 38 15.55 31.31 -7.31
C TYR A 38 15.94 31.35 -8.79
N GLU A 39 16.82 30.46 -9.23
CA GLU A 39 17.31 30.37 -10.63
C GLU A 39 16.44 29.47 -11.50
N CYS A 40 15.44 28.80 -10.90
CA CYS A 40 14.55 27.90 -11.62
C CYS A 40 13.67 28.66 -12.63
N THR A 41 13.95 28.47 -13.91
CA THR A 41 13.17 29.00 -15.04
C THR A 41 11.99 28.10 -15.44
N GLY A 42 11.94 26.88 -14.91
CA GLY A 42 10.89 25.89 -15.19
C GLY A 42 9.54 26.23 -14.55
N LYS A 43 8.46 25.76 -15.17
CA LYS A 43 7.12 25.81 -14.58
C LYS A 43 7.03 24.83 -13.40
N ARG A 44 6.21 25.14 -12.38
CA ARG A 44 5.97 24.25 -11.25
C ARG A 44 5.35 22.93 -11.74
N LYS A 45 5.99 21.81 -11.42
CA LYS A 45 5.44 20.49 -11.72
C LYS A 45 4.38 20.15 -10.69
N TYR A 46 3.11 20.13 -11.10
CA TYR A 46 2.05 19.65 -10.22
C TYR A 46 2.09 18.13 -10.18
N LEU A 47 2.62 17.58 -9.09
CA LEU A 47 2.44 16.17 -8.76
C LEU A 47 1.10 16.03 -8.02
N HIS A 48 0.17 15.26 -8.58
CA HIS A 48 -1.09 15.00 -7.91
C HIS A 48 -0.85 14.23 -6.59
N ARG A 49 -1.17 14.88 -5.47
CA ARG A 49 -1.19 14.26 -4.14
C ARG A 49 -2.63 13.82 -3.83
N PRO A 50 -2.91 12.51 -3.68
CA PRO A 50 -4.25 12.09 -3.26
C PRO A 50 -4.57 12.63 -1.87
N SER A 51 -5.83 12.98 -1.64
CA SER A 51 -6.28 13.37 -0.31
C SER A 51 -6.21 12.19 0.66
N ARG A 52 -6.01 12.45 1.96
CA ARG A 52 -6.04 11.42 3.00
C ARG A 52 -7.30 10.56 2.92
N ARG A 53 -8.45 11.16 2.58
CA ARG A 53 -9.73 10.45 2.40
C ARG A 53 -9.73 9.54 1.17
N ALA A 54 -9.09 9.96 0.08
CA ALA A 54 -8.92 9.13 -1.12
C ALA A 54 -7.99 7.93 -0.86
N GLU A 55 -6.91 8.13 -0.10
CA GLU A 55 -6.02 7.05 0.34
C GLU A 55 -6.77 6.03 1.21
N LEU A 56 -7.53 6.50 2.21
CA LEU A 56 -8.33 5.64 3.07
C LEU A 56 -9.39 4.86 2.29
N LYS A 57 -10.08 5.51 1.34
CA LYS A 57 -11.09 4.84 0.49
C LYS A 57 -10.45 3.73 -0.35
N LYS A 58 -9.26 3.95 -0.90
CA LYS A 58 -8.51 2.93 -1.65
C LYS A 58 -8.14 1.76 -0.75
N ALA A 59 -7.64 2.03 0.46
CA ALA A 59 -7.26 0.99 1.42
C ALA A 59 -8.46 0.15 1.89
N LEU A 60 -9.62 0.76 2.11
CA LEU A 60 -10.85 0.04 2.47
C LEU A 60 -11.33 -0.87 1.33
N LYS A 61 -11.35 -0.36 0.09
CA LYS A 61 -11.73 -1.15 -1.10
C LYS A 61 -10.78 -2.33 -1.33
N GLU A 62 -9.49 -2.13 -1.09
CA GLU A 62 -8.50 -3.20 -1.20
C GLU A 62 -8.70 -4.29 -0.14
N LYS A 63 -9.06 -3.92 1.10
CA LYS A 63 -9.41 -4.88 2.15
C LYS A 63 -10.66 -5.70 1.79
N GLU A 64 -11.70 -5.04 1.29
CA GLU A 64 -12.93 -5.70 0.85
C GLU A 64 -12.65 -6.70 -0.29
N ASN A 65 -11.93 -6.27 -1.33
CA ASN A 65 -11.52 -7.16 -2.42
C ASN A 65 -10.73 -8.37 -1.93
N ARG A 66 -9.84 -8.19 -0.94
CA ARG A 66 -9.06 -9.29 -0.37
C ARG A 66 -9.94 -10.30 0.37
N LEU A 67 -10.97 -9.84 1.08
CA LEU A 67 -11.92 -10.70 1.78
C LEU A 67 -12.79 -11.48 0.79
N LEU A 68 -13.31 -10.82 -0.26
CA LEU A 68 -14.09 -11.48 -1.32
C LEU A 68 -13.29 -12.57 -2.04
N LEU A 69 -12.01 -12.29 -2.34
CA LEU A 69 -11.10 -13.29 -2.90
C LEU A 69 -10.93 -14.48 -1.95
N GLN A 70 -10.83 -14.25 -0.64
CA GLN A 70 -10.69 -15.31 0.35
C GLN A 70 -11.96 -16.17 0.47
N GLU A 71 -13.15 -15.57 0.41
CA GLU A 71 -14.44 -16.28 0.40
C GLU A 71 -14.59 -17.15 -0.85
N SER A 72 -14.26 -16.62 -2.03
CA SER A 72 -14.34 -17.38 -3.29
C SER A 72 -13.39 -18.59 -3.31
N ILE A 73 -12.20 -18.48 -2.69
CA ILE A 73 -11.26 -19.59 -2.54
C ILE A 73 -11.78 -20.59 -1.49
N GLY A 74 -12.43 -20.11 -0.43
CA GLY A 74 -13.09 -20.95 0.57
C GLY A 74 -14.21 -21.80 -0.03
N GLU A 75 -15.11 -21.20 -0.78
CA GLU A 75 -16.26 -21.87 -1.39
C GLU A 75 -15.83 -22.95 -2.39
N THR A 76 -14.89 -22.63 -3.29
CA THR A 76 -14.39 -23.58 -4.29
C THR A 76 -13.67 -24.80 -3.68
N THR A 77 -13.03 -24.64 -2.52
CA THR A 77 -12.36 -25.76 -1.82
C THR A 77 -13.35 -26.65 -1.07
N VAL A 78 -14.41 -26.07 -0.48
CA VAL A 78 -15.48 -26.82 0.19
C VAL A 78 -16.28 -27.62 -0.83
N GLU A 79 -16.65 -27.03 -1.96
CA GLU A 79 -17.42 -27.68 -3.03
C GLU A 79 -16.67 -28.85 -3.67
N ARG A 80 -15.34 -28.72 -3.86
CA ARG A 80 -14.49 -29.84 -4.31
C ARG A 80 -14.44 -30.98 -3.30
N LYS A 81 -14.37 -30.68 -1.99
CA LYS A 81 -14.37 -31.69 -0.93
C LYS A 81 -15.69 -32.43 -0.83
N THR A 82 -16.83 -31.72 -0.90
CA THR A 82 -18.17 -32.34 -0.86
C THR A 82 -18.42 -33.22 -2.09
N LYS A 83 -18.03 -32.78 -3.29
CA LYS A 83 -18.12 -33.57 -4.53
C LYS A 83 -17.25 -34.84 -4.46
N LYS A 84 -16.04 -34.76 -3.91
CA LYS A 84 -15.16 -35.93 -3.71
C LYS A 84 -15.74 -36.93 -2.68
N LYS A 85 -16.36 -36.43 -1.60
CA LYS A 85 -17.02 -37.28 -0.59
C LYS A 85 -18.27 -37.97 -1.16
N ARG A 86 -19.08 -37.27 -1.96
CA ARG A 86 -20.22 -37.86 -2.71
C ARG A 86 -19.77 -38.96 -3.68
N ARG A 87 -18.69 -38.73 -4.45
CA ARG A 87 -18.15 -39.75 -5.37
C ARG A 87 -17.64 -41.00 -4.64
N LYS A 88 -16.96 -40.84 -3.49
CA LYS A 88 -16.53 -42.00 -2.67
C LYS A 88 -17.71 -42.81 -2.14
N ARG A 89 -18.76 -42.14 -1.63
CA ARG A 89 -19.98 -42.80 -1.16
C ARG A 89 -20.69 -43.56 -2.29
N GLY A 90 -20.86 -42.94 -3.46
CA GLY A 90 -21.50 -43.60 -4.61
C GLY A 90 -20.70 -44.81 -5.14
N ASN A 91 -19.37 -44.78 -5.07
CA ASN A 91 -18.53 -45.94 -5.45
C ASN A 91 -18.56 -47.07 -4.42
N PHE A 92 -18.85 -46.78 -3.15
CA PHE A 92 -18.95 -47.81 -2.10
C PHE A 92 -20.17 -48.72 -2.32
N TYR A 93 -21.33 -48.14 -2.63
CA TYR A 93 -22.56 -48.92 -2.88
C TYR A 93 -22.49 -49.78 -4.14
N ARG A 94 -21.69 -49.38 -5.14
CA ARG A 94 -21.54 -50.11 -6.41
C ARG A 94 -20.60 -51.32 -6.34
N LYS A 95 -19.94 -51.56 -5.20
CA LYS A 95 -18.98 -52.66 -5.01
C LYS A 95 -19.54 -53.82 -4.17
N LEU A 96 -20.82 -53.72 -3.80
CA LEU A 96 -21.54 -54.72 -3.01
C LEU A 96 -22.47 -55.59 -3.87
N GLU A 97 -22.53 -55.33 -5.18
CA GLU A 97 -23.11 -56.20 -6.22
C GLU A 97 -21.97 -56.95 -6.92
#